data_AF-A0A9P6LBQ1-F1
#
_entry.id   AF-A0A9P6LBQ1-F1
#
_cell.length_a   1.000
_cell.length_b   1.000
_cell.length_c   1.000
_cell.angle_alpha   90.00
_cell.angle_beta   90.00
_cell.angle_gamma   90.00
#
_symmetry.space_group_name_H-M   'P 1'
#
loop_
_entity.id
_entity.type
_entity.pdbx_description
1 polymer ?
#
loop_
_entity_poly.entity_id
_entity_poly.type
_entity_poly.pdbx_seq_one_letter_code
_entity_poly.pdbx_strand_id
1 'polypeptide(L)' 'ASSVDAERAFSGGRLQVNHLQHGTSSQTFKAQMAVGSWVGTDIFPTLEPFAKIIEKESS' A
#
# COMPACT_ATOMS: atom_id res chain seq x y z
N ALA A 1 -23.06 -4.80 -14.84
CA ALA A 1 -22.83 -3.92 -13.69
C ALA A 1 -23.78 -2.74 -13.79
N SER A 2 -24.77 -2.70 -12.91
CA SER A 2 -25.73 -1.61 -12.77
C SER A 2 -25.24 -0.60 -11.72
N SER A 3 -25.79 0.61 -11.70
CA SER A 3 -25.51 1.61 -10.64
C SER A 3 -25.75 1.04 -9.24
N VAL A 4 -26.75 0.17 -9.10
CA VAL A 4 -27.07 -0.55 -7.86
C VAL A 4 -25.94 -1.50 -7.43
N ASP A 5 -25.26 -2.15 -8.38
CA ASP A 5 -24.13 -3.04 -8.07
C ASP A 5 -22.93 -2.23 -7.54
N ALA A 6 -22.68 -1.06 -8.12
CA ALA A 6 -21.63 -0.16 -7.66
C ALA A 6 -21.95 0.39 -6.27
N GLU A 7 -23.18 0.84 -6.04
CA GLU A 7 -23.61 1.38 -4.73
C GLU A 7 -23.59 0.32 -3.63
N ARG A 8 -23.93 -0.94 -3.94
CA ARG A 8 -23.81 -2.07 -3.03
C ARG A 8 -22.35 -2.37 -2.67
N ALA A 9 -21.43 -2.32 -3.65
CA ALA A 9 -20.00 -2.50 -3.42
C ALA A 9 -19.41 -1.37 -2.55
N PHE A 10 -19.78 -0.11 -2.82
CA PHE A 10 -19.36 1.04 -2.01
C PHE A 10 -19.96 1.00 -0.60
N SER A 11 -21.23 0.62 -0.45
CA SER A 11 -21.89 0.51 0.86
C SER A 11 -21.31 -0.63 1.70
N GLY A 12 -21.10 -1.79 1.09
CA GLY A 12 -20.45 -2.94 1.75
C GLY A 12 -19.00 -2.65 2.12
N GLY A 13 -18.27 -1.93 1.28
CA GLY A 13 -16.91 -1.47 1.55
C GLY A 13 -16.84 -0.46 2.69
N ARG A 14 -17.75 0.53 2.72
CA ARG A 14 -17.85 1.52 3.81
C ARG A 14 -18.18 0.88 5.16
N LEU A 15 -19.07 -0.10 5.19
CA LEU A 15 -19.37 -0.87 6.41
C LEU A 15 -18.13 -1.59 6.92
N GLN A 16 -17.43 -2.33 6.05
CA GLN A 16 -16.18 -3.02 6.43
C GLN A 16 -15.11 -2.04 6.92
N VAL A 17 -14.94 -0.90 6.24
CA VAL A 17 -14.00 0.14 6.65
C VAL A 17 -14.39 0.76 7.99
N ASN A 18 -15.67 1.06 8.24
CA ASN A 18 -16.14 1.57 9.54
C ASN A 18 -15.92 0.55 10.66
N HIS A 19 -16.24 -0.73 10.44
CA HIS A 19 -16.00 -1.79 11.42
C HIS A 19 -14.50 -1.94 11.73
N LEU A 20 -13.65 -1.88 10.71
CA LEU A 20 -12.20 -1.92 10.87
C LEU A 20 -11.69 -0.65 11.56
N GLN A 21 -12.21 0.54 11.28
CA GLN A 21 -11.83 1.79 11.93
C GLN A 21 -12.17 1.85 13.42
N HIS A 22 -13.27 1.21 13.85
CA HIS A 22 -13.59 1.13 15.28
C HIS A 22 -12.72 0.11 16.04
N GLY A 23 -12.20 -0.92 15.35
CA GLY A 23 -11.25 -1.90 15.91
C GLY A 23 -9.76 -1.57 15.69
N THR A 24 -9.47 -0.63 14.79
CA THR A 24 -8.12 -0.29 14.32
C THR A 24 -7.90 1.19 14.53
N SER A 25 -6.94 1.55 15.38
CA SER A 25 -6.52 2.94 15.57
C SER A 25 -6.29 3.63 14.21
N SER A 26 -6.65 4.91 14.11
CA SER A 26 -6.39 5.75 12.91
C SER A 26 -4.93 5.64 12.45
N GLN A 27 -4.00 5.51 13.40
CA GLN A 27 -2.58 5.37 13.12
C GLN A 27 -2.25 4.04 12.45
N THR A 28 -2.87 2.94 12.91
CA THR A 28 -2.69 1.61 12.34
C THR A 28 -3.29 1.52 10.94
N PHE A 29 -4.45 2.14 10.71
CA PHE A 29 -5.04 2.23 9.37
C PHE A 29 -4.13 2.98 8.39
N LYS A 30 -3.60 4.15 8.79
CA LYS A 30 -2.65 4.93 7.97
C LYS A 30 -1.37 4.13 7.67
N ALA A 31 -0.83 3.42 8.67
CA ALA A 31 0.35 2.59 8.49
C ALA A 31 0.11 1.44 7.49
N GLN A 32 -1.03 0.74 7.58
CA GLN A 32 -1.37 -0.33 6.64
C GLN A 32 -1.54 0.18 5.21
N MET A 33 -2.19 1.34 5.02
CA MET A 33 -2.33 1.94 3.69
C MET A 33 -0.98 2.40 3.12
N ALA A 34 -0.11 3.00 3.94
CA ALA A 34 1.21 3.43 3.50
C ALA A 34 2.10 2.24 3.09
N VAL A 35 2.14 1.19 3.92
CA VAL A 35 2.91 -0.04 3.60
C VAL A 35 2.30 -0.74 2.40
N GLY A 36 0.98 -0.90 2.36
CA GLY A 36 0.27 -1.55 1.24
C GLY A 36 0.46 -0.80 -0.08
N SER A 37 0.51 0.52 -0.06
CA SER A 37 0.79 1.34 -1.26
C SER A 37 2.19 1.16 -1.81
N TRP A 38 3.14 0.66 -1.02
CA TRP A 38 4.52 0.41 -1.46
C TRP A 38 4.73 -1.02 -1.96
N VAL A 39 3.84 -1.95 -1.64
CA VAL A 39 3.90 -3.33 -2.13
C VAL A 39 3.72 -3.33 -3.65
N GLY A 40 4.71 -3.84 -4.39
CA GLY A 40 4.70 -3.89 -5.84
C GLY A 40 5.13 -2.60 -6.54
N THR A 41 5.48 -1.56 -5.79
CA THR A 41 6.22 -0.43 -6.36
C THR A 41 7.68 -0.85 -6.51
N ASP A 42 8.28 -0.66 -7.68
CA ASP A 42 9.74 -0.78 -7.85
C ASP A 42 10.40 0.40 -7.13
N ILE A 43 10.51 0.29 -5.80
CA ILE A 43 11.14 1.30 -4.94
C ILE A 43 12.64 1.41 -5.26
N PHE A 44 13.20 0.36 -5.87
CA PHE A 44 14.58 0.33 -6.33
C PHE A 44 14.61 0.39 -7.86
N PRO A 45 15.20 1.44 -8.48
CA PRO A 45 15.81 1.22 -9.77
C PRO A 45 16.84 0.09 -9.57
N THR A 46 16.71 -0.96 -10.39
CA THR A 46 17.59 -2.14 -10.49
C THR A 46 18.92 -1.98 -9.75
N LEU A 47 19.33 -2.93 -8.90
CA LEU A 47 20.52 -2.84 -8.02
C LEU A 47 21.88 -2.57 -8.72
N GLU A 48 21.89 -2.54 -10.06
CA GLU A 48 23.01 -2.22 -10.95
C GLU A 48 23.83 -0.96 -10.57
N PRO A 49 23.25 0.22 -10.29
CA PRO A 49 24.00 1.40 -9.89
C PRO A 49 24.61 1.25 -8.49
N PHE A 50 23.95 0.53 -7.58
CA PHE A 50 24.46 0.31 -6.23
C PHE A 50 25.66 -0.64 -6.23
N ALA A 51 25.63 -1.68 -7.05
CA ALA A 51 26.76 -2.61 -7.23
C ALA A 51 28.02 -1.87 -7.70
N LYS A 52 27.89 -0.96 -8.68
CA LYS A 52 29.00 -0.15 -9.21
C LYS A 52 29.62 0.80 -8.18
N ILE A 53 28.82 1.33 -7.25
CA ILE A 53 29.32 2.21 -6.18
C ILE A 53 30.10 1.40 -5.15
N ILE A 54 29.63 0.19 -4.80
CA ILE A 54 30.31 -0.70 -3.84
C ILE A 54 31.64 -1.20 -4.40
N GLU A 55 31.67 -1.60 -5.68
CA GLU A 55 32.91 -2.03 -6.34
C GLU A 55 33.95 -0.90 -6.42
N LYS A 56 33.51 0.34 -6.63
CA LYS A 56 34.39 1.51 -6.67
C LYS A 56 35.01 1.86 -5.31
N GLU A 57 34.29 1.66 -4.21
CA GLU A 57 34.81 1.88 -2.84
C GLU A 57 35.72 0.74 -2.35
N SER A 58 35.64 -0.43 -3.00
CA SER A 58 36.41 -1.62 -2.62
C SER A 58 37.78 -1.72 -3.31
N SER A 59 38.20 -0.70 -4.07
CA SER A 59 39.41 -0.68 -4.90
C SER A 59 40.27 0.55 -4.63
#